data_AF-A0A8X6QW58-F1
#
_entry.id   AF-A0A8X6QW58-F1
#
_cell.length_a   1.000
_cell.length_b   1.000
_cell.length_c   1.000
_cell.angle_alpha   90.00
_cell.angle_beta   90.00
_cell.angle_gamma   90.00
#
_symmetry.space_group_name_H-M   'P 1'
#
loop_
_entity.id
_entity.type
_entity.pdbx_description
1 polymer ?
#
loop_
_entity_poly.entity_id
_entity_poly.type
_entity_poly.pdbx_seq_one_letter_code
_entity_poly.pdbx_strand_id
1 'polypeptide(L)'
;MKTSIVFACLVSCTLLSSVQFEVSAGAVNDTVNLDEVEETIGGVENSLKTLIDDIAQRIMPHAVSIGLQSDASLKCLFDLANIFLGAKRLDAWAVRMMDATGKPSGGLMEGTSTALGDYDECLDIKSPSRYPIIGQYCLLEINPPGSIVQAMKDYQVYKENTNHTIANTKSFLGFLQKVRTNPDHVIFRLGICVPKSCTTEGIQSLIDLATDDIDIPIDVAHCEYKEDFHLNSHQTLIITFIVIFAVFVAIGTIISIIRTDDKYSSPPSSPNGENSSTEIPKTRQQICLERLGGLSCLSLCHSSEKLLNCDSDGDATDVVRGIKVLTVIFAIFTHTYALPHPLHLYRFRDTLNFTKFIDELLFGAVANSSVGADSFFFLAGFYFIYNRWRLLKRPNIFPYILKFISVMFIRMIAIQVLVGSLLFLLPTFGSGPLFQEFVQGPMDNCRNSWWMNLLFIQNFLGPYDICLYQTWILATMMQIFIITAAIVYLMHR
;
A
#
# COMPACT_ATOMS: atom_id res chain seq x y z
N MET A 1 -52.48 -12.21 -13.62
CA MET A 1 -52.64 -11.54 -12.30
C MET A 1 -51.33 -11.50 -11.51
N LYS A 2 -50.27 -12.19 -11.91
CA LYS A 2 -49.10 -11.69 -12.67
C LYS A 2 -49.31 -10.41 -13.51
N THR A 3 -48.31 -9.50 -13.45
CA THR A 3 -47.97 -8.30 -14.24
C THR A 3 -48.36 -6.85 -13.82
N SER A 4 -49.02 -6.57 -12.69
CA SER A 4 -49.36 -5.16 -12.33
C SER A 4 -48.63 -4.53 -11.14
N ILE A 5 -47.82 -5.27 -10.37
CA ILE A 5 -47.12 -4.71 -9.17
C ILE A 5 -45.65 -4.34 -9.47
N VAL A 6 -45.03 -4.97 -10.47
CA VAL A 6 -43.64 -4.66 -10.88
C VAL A 6 -43.56 -3.35 -11.67
N PHE A 7 -44.66 -2.90 -12.30
CA PHE A 7 -44.69 -1.64 -13.05
C PHE A 7 -44.78 -0.41 -12.14
N ALA A 8 -45.32 -0.53 -10.92
CA ALA A 8 -45.41 0.60 -9.98
C ALA A 8 -44.07 0.91 -9.29
N CYS A 9 -43.21 -0.10 -9.04
CA CYS A 9 -41.88 0.13 -8.46
C CYS A 9 -40.83 0.60 -9.47
N LEU A 10 -40.96 0.23 -10.76
CA LEU A 10 -40.05 0.72 -11.82
C LEU A 10 -40.29 2.19 -12.17
N VAL A 11 -41.52 2.69 -12.00
CA VAL A 11 -41.84 4.12 -12.22
C VAL A 11 -41.37 4.99 -11.06
N SER A 12 -41.35 4.49 -9.81
CA SER A 12 -40.87 5.28 -8.67
C SER A 12 -39.34 5.39 -8.58
N CYS A 13 -38.57 4.41 -9.08
CA CYS A 13 -37.09 4.47 -9.08
C CYS A 13 -36.49 5.20 -10.30
N THR A 14 -37.25 5.35 -11.39
CA THR A 14 -36.83 6.17 -12.54
C THR A 14 -37.16 7.65 -12.35
N LEU A 15 -38.10 8.00 -11.46
CA LEU A 15 -38.42 9.39 -11.13
C LEU A 15 -37.41 10.08 -10.19
N LEU A 16 -36.53 9.34 -9.51
CA LEU A 16 -35.44 9.90 -8.69
C LEU A 16 -34.09 9.99 -9.44
N SER A 17 -33.98 9.35 -10.61
CA SER A 17 -32.81 9.45 -11.50
C SER A 17 -33.08 10.33 -12.74
N SER A 18 -34.29 10.89 -12.85
CA SER A 18 -34.69 11.81 -13.93
C SER A 18 -35.19 13.15 -13.43
N VAL A 19 -34.66 13.67 -12.31
CA VAL A 19 -34.53 15.13 -12.19
C VAL A 19 -33.43 15.56 -13.17
N GLN A 20 -33.73 15.43 -14.47
CA GLN A 20 -33.17 16.34 -15.45
C GLN A 20 -33.75 17.69 -15.05
N PHE A 21 -32.89 18.54 -14.50
CA PHE A 21 -33.06 19.97 -14.65
C PHE A 21 -33.15 20.22 -16.16
N GLU A 22 -34.37 20.21 -16.71
CA GLU A 22 -34.64 20.91 -17.95
C GLU A 22 -34.48 22.40 -17.63
N VAL A 23 -33.22 22.84 -17.63
CA VAL A 23 -32.93 24.23 -17.98
C VAL A 23 -33.33 24.33 -19.44
N SER A 24 -34.61 24.64 -19.66
CA SER A 24 -35.05 25.23 -20.91
C SER A 24 -34.07 26.35 -21.21
N ALA A 25 -33.26 26.18 -22.25
CA ALA A 25 -32.49 27.26 -22.85
C ALA A 25 -33.49 28.20 -23.56
N GLY A 26 -34.37 28.81 -22.76
CA GLY A 26 -35.05 30.03 -23.12
C GLY A 26 -33.97 31.09 -23.28
N ALA A 27 -34.02 31.80 -24.40
CA ALA A 27 -33.09 32.87 -24.74
C ALA A 27 -32.73 33.70 -23.50
N VAL A 28 -31.43 33.69 -23.14
CA VAL A 28 -30.87 34.45 -22.04
C VAL A 28 -31.12 35.93 -22.33
N ASN A 29 -32.19 36.47 -21.75
CA ASN A 29 -32.31 37.89 -21.51
C ASN A 29 -31.56 38.16 -20.21
N ASP A 30 -30.45 38.89 -20.32
CA ASP A 30 -29.56 39.27 -19.23
C ASP A 30 -30.25 40.21 -18.22
N THR A 31 -31.08 39.64 -17.34
CA THR A 31 -31.37 40.18 -16.00
C THR A 31 -31.76 39.00 -15.11
N VAL A 32 -30.78 38.27 -14.56
CA VAL A 32 -31.04 37.30 -13.49
C VAL A 32 -31.59 38.08 -12.30
N ASN A 33 -32.84 37.82 -11.93
CA ASN A 33 -33.48 38.47 -10.80
C ASN A 33 -32.92 37.86 -9.51
N LEU A 34 -31.99 38.58 -8.87
CA LEU A 34 -31.30 38.13 -7.65
C LEU A 34 -32.29 37.76 -6.53
N ASP A 35 -33.42 38.46 -6.45
CA ASP A 35 -34.46 38.24 -5.44
C ASP A 35 -35.14 36.86 -5.60
N GLU A 36 -35.36 36.41 -6.84
CA GLU A 36 -35.97 35.11 -7.14
C GLU A 36 -35.02 33.95 -6.84
N VAL A 37 -33.72 34.16 -7.08
CA VAL A 37 -32.67 33.19 -6.72
C VAL A 37 -32.52 33.10 -5.20
N GLU A 38 -32.54 34.23 -4.49
CA GLU A 38 -32.44 34.27 -3.03
C GLU A 38 -33.66 33.62 -2.35
N GLU A 39 -34.86 33.85 -2.87
CA GLU A 39 -36.09 33.18 -2.40
C GLU A 39 -36.03 31.66 -2.62
N THR A 40 -35.52 31.23 -3.78
CA THR A 40 -35.37 29.80 -4.11
C THR A 40 -34.35 29.12 -3.19
N ILE A 41 -33.19 29.75 -2.96
CA ILE A 41 -32.14 29.23 -2.05
C ILE A 41 -32.66 29.17 -0.62
N GLY A 42 -33.34 30.23 -0.16
CA GLY A 42 -33.94 30.27 1.18
C GLY A 42 -35.03 29.21 1.37
N GLY A 43 -35.84 28.93 0.35
CA GLY A 43 -36.84 27.85 0.35
C GLY A 43 -36.21 26.46 0.51
N VAL A 44 -35.11 26.20 -0.20
CA VAL A 44 -34.34 24.95 -0.07
C VAL A 44 -33.70 24.83 1.31
N GLU A 45 -33.10 25.91 1.81
CA GLU A 45 -32.48 25.94 3.13
C GLU A 45 -33.49 25.64 4.24
N ASN A 46 -34.68 26.23 4.16
CA ASN A 46 -35.77 25.98 5.12
C ASN A 46 -36.26 24.53 5.04
N SER A 47 -36.41 23.98 3.84
CA SER A 47 -36.78 22.58 3.65
C SER A 47 -35.74 21.63 4.27
N LEU A 48 -34.45 21.94 4.07
CA LEU A 48 -33.36 21.16 4.65
C LEU A 48 -33.32 21.26 6.18
N LYS A 49 -33.54 22.45 6.75
CA LYS A 49 -33.67 22.64 8.20
C LYS A 49 -34.82 21.81 8.76
N THR A 50 -36.00 21.80 8.12
CA THR A 50 -37.13 20.99 8.59
C THR A 50 -36.84 19.48 8.56
N LEU A 51 -36.12 19.01 7.55
CA LEU A 51 -35.69 17.61 7.46
C LEU A 51 -34.72 17.24 8.58
N ILE A 52 -33.71 18.09 8.82
CA ILE A 52 -32.74 17.88 9.89
C ILE A 52 -33.43 17.90 11.26
N ASP A 53 -34.41 18.78 11.47
CA ASP A 53 -35.18 18.86 12.71
C ASP A 53 -35.97 17.57 12.98
N ASP A 54 -36.63 16.99 11.97
CA ASP A 54 -37.36 15.71 12.13
C ASP A 54 -36.41 14.55 12.44
N ILE A 55 -35.26 14.49 11.77
CA ILE A 55 -34.22 13.49 12.03
C ILE A 55 -33.66 13.65 13.45
N ALA A 56 -33.32 14.88 13.85
CA ALA A 56 -32.79 15.19 15.16
C ALA A 56 -33.78 14.80 16.28
N GLN A 57 -35.07 15.05 16.08
CA GLN A 57 -36.10 14.70 17.06
C GLN A 57 -36.19 13.19 17.33
N ARG A 58 -35.88 12.36 16.32
CA ARG A 58 -35.87 10.89 16.45
C ARG A 58 -34.59 10.36 17.09
N ILE A 59 -33.43 10.92 16.74
CA ILE A 59 -32.12 10.41 17.14
C ILE A 59 -31.70 10.94 18.52
N MET A 60 -32.03 12.19 18.85
CA MET A 60 -31.53 12.87 20.05
C MET A 60 -31.82 12.16 21.37
N PRO A 61 -33.00 11.56 21.62
CA PRO A 61 -33.24 10.83 22.86
C PRO A 61 -32.27 9.65 23.07
N HIS A 62 -31.97 8.91 22.00
CA HIS A 62 -31.03 7.79 22.05
C HIS A 62 -29.60 8.28 22.23
N ALA A 63 -29.20 9.31 21.48
CA ALA A 63 -27.86 9.90 21.58
C ALA A 63 -27.57 10.45 22.99
N VAL A 64 -28.55 11.09 23.63
CA VAL A 64 -28.43 11.58 25.02
C VAL A 64 -28.34 10.42 26.01
N SER A 65 -29.16 9.37 25.84
CA SER A 65 -29.12 8.19 26.71
C SER A 65 -27.76 7.50 26.66
N ILE A 66 -27.23 7.28 25.45
CA ILE A 66 -25.92 6.67 25.21
C ILE A 66 -24.82 7.56 25.81
N GLY A 67 -24.85 8.86 25.55
CA GLY A 67 -23.85 9.79 26.08
C GLY A 67 -23.81 9.87 27.61
N LEU A 68 -24.95 9.72 28.29
CA LEU A 68 -25.02 9.72 29.75
C LEU A 68 -24.47 8.45 30.39
N GLN A 69 -24.51 7.32 29.68
CA GLN A 69 -24.04 6.01 30.15
C GLN A 69 -22.60 5.71 29.71
N SER A 70 -22.10 6.40 28.69
CA SER A 70 -20.76 6.20 28.15
C SER A 70 -19.66 6.75 29.06
N ASP A 71 -18.48 6.14 28.97
CA ASP A 71 -17.24 6.61 29.61
C ASP A 71 -16.52 7.72 28.79
N ALA A 72 -17.20 8.28 27.80
CA ALA A 72 -16.64 9.35 26.97
C ALA A 72 -16.39 10.63 27.78
N SER A 73 -15.34 11.38 27.43
CA SER A 73 -15.01 12.62 28.12
C SER A 73 -16.14 13.65 27.97
N LEU A 74 -16.42 14.43 29.03
CA LEU A 74 -17.44 15.50 28.98
C LEU A 74 -17.18 16.49 27.84
N LYS A 75 -15.91 16.72 27.49
CA LYS A 75 -15.52 17.56 26.37
C LYS A 75 -15.90 16.92 25.03
N CYS A 76 -15.68 15.62 24.86
CA CYS A 76 -16.12 14.87 23.67
C CYS A 76 -17.64 14.97 23.48
N LEU A 77 -18.43 14.73 24.52
CA LEU A 77 -19.88 14.85 24.46
C LEU A 77 -20.35 16.26 24.13
N PHE A 78 -19.70 17.28 24.71
CA PHE A 78 -19.99 18.68 24.40
C PHE A 78 -19.65 19.04 22.96
N ASP A 79 -18.49 18.61 22.44
CA ASP A 79 -18.08 18.88 21.06
C ASP A 79 -18.96 18.12 20.05
N LEU A 80 -19.37 16.88 20.35
CA LEU A 80 -20.36 16.13 19.57
C LEU A 80 -21.72 16.86 19.54
N ALA A 81 -22.21 17.35 20.69
CA ALA A 81 -23.44 18.12 20.74
C ALA A 81 -23.35 19.42 19.90
N ASN A 82 -22.19 20.09 19.90
CA ASN A 82 -21.96 21.28 19.07
C ASN A 82 -21.94 20.95 17.58
N ILE A 83 -21.40 19.79 17.17
CA ILE A 83 -21.48 19.33 15.78
C ILE A 83 -22.94 19.14 15.37
N PHE A 84 -23.75 18.47 16.19
CA PHE A 84 -25.20 18.32 15.93
C PHE A 84 -25.94 19.66 15.86
N LEU A 85 -25.63 20.60 16.76
CA LEU A 85 -26.23 21.93 16.73
C LEU A 85 -25.79 22.76 15.51
N GLY A 86 -24.52 22.64 15.10
CA GLY A 86 -23.99 23.26 13.89
C GLY A 86 -24.64 22.69 12.63
N ALA A 87 -24.82 21.36 12.58
CA ALA A 87 -25.55 20.67 11.52
C ALA A 87 -26.99 21.18 11.39
N LYS A 88 -27.69 21.35 12.52
CA LYS A 88 -29.05 21.94 12.58
C LYS A 88 -29.11 23.35 12.01
N ARG A 89 -28.02 24.12 12.18
CA ARG A 89 -27.88 25.48 11.64
C ARG A 89 -27.38 25.52 10.19
N LEU A 90 -27.06 24.37 9.60
CA LEU A 90 -26.41 24.24 8.30
C LEU A 90 -25.04 24.93 8.25
N ASP A 91 -24.32 24.95 9.38
CA ASP A 91 -22.96 25.45 9.42
C ASP A 91 -22.07 24.55 8.54
N ALA A 92 -21.37 25.16 7.57
CA ALA A 92 -20.57 24.44 6.59
C ALA A 92 -19.55 23.46 7.23
N TRP A 93 -18.89 23.86 8.33
CA TRP A 93 -17.91 23.02 9.01
C TRP A 93 -18.54 21.77 9.64
N ALA A 94 -19.77 21.86 10.14
CA ALA A 94 -20.48 20.75 10.78
C ALA A 94 -21.07 19.79 9.74
N VAL A 95 -21.61 20.34 8.64
CA VAL A 95 -22.09 19.53 7.51
C VAL A 95 -20.94 18.76 6.86
N ARG A 96 -19.79 19.41 6.63
CA ARG A 96 -18.58 18.74 6.13
C ARG A 96 -18.11 17.60 7.04
N MET A 97 -18.28 17.74 8.36
CA MET A 97 -17.89 16.69 9.31
C MET A 97 -18.77 15.45 9.21
N MET A 98 -20.07 15.63 9.01
CA MET A 98 -20.98 14.52 8.74
C MET A 98 -20.76 13.93 7.34
N ASP A 99 -20.48 14.76 6.34
CA ASP A 99 -20.25 14.30 4.97
C ASP A 99 -18.96 13.47 4.83
N ALA A 100 -17.90 13.86 5.54
CA ALA A 100 -16.63 13.16 5.59
C ALA A 100 -16.73 11.73 6.16
N THR A 101 -17.79 11.42 6.91
CA THR A 101 -18.02 10.07 7.43
C THR A 101 -18.39 9.10 6.30
N GLY A 102 -17.84 7.88 6.38
CA GLY A 102 -18.07 6.80 5.45
C GLY A 102 -19.54 6.42 5.34
N LYS A 103 -19.97 6.18 4.10
CA LYS A 103 -21.33 5.77 3.77
C LYS A 103 -21.26 4.38 3.14
N PRO A 104 -22.10 3.41 3.54
CA PRO A 104 -22.09 2.07 2.95
C PRO A 104 -22.18 2.14 1.43
N SER A 105 -21.12 1.70 0.74
CA SER A 105 -21.06 1.72 -0.71
C SER A 105 -21.89 0.59 -1.32
N GLY A 106 -22.35 0.79 -2.56
CA GLY A 106 -22.89 -0.32 -3.35
C GLY A 106 -21.86 -1.45 -3.52
N GLY A 107 -22.34 -2.67 -3.77
CA GLY A 107 -21.46 -3.83 -3.98
C GLY A 107 -21.14 -4.66 -2.74
N LEU A 108 -21.82 -4.42 -1.60
CA LEU A 108 -21.68 -5.23 -0.38
C LEU A 108 -21.82 -6.74 -0.65
N MET A 109 -22.83 -7.11 -1.45
CA MET A 109 -23.11 -8.51 -1.82
C MET A 109 -22.17 -9.07 -2.90
N GLU A 110 -21.31 -8.23 -3.46
CA GLU A 110 -20.28 -8.58 -4.45
C GLU A 110 -18.89 -8.66 -3.79
N GLY A 111 -18.74 -8.16 -2.57
CA GLY A 111 -17.52 -8.23 -1.77
C GLY A 111 -16.92 -6.88 -1.38
N THR A 112 -17.61 -5.78 -1.65
CA THR A 112 -17.17 -4.47 -1.18
C THR A 112 -17.35 -4.39 0.33
N SER A 113 -16.25 -4.39 1.09
CA SER A 113 -16.26 -4.41 2.56
C SER A 113 -15.68 -3.15 3.21
N THR A 114 -15.45 -2.09 2.44
CA THR A 114 -14.79 -0.87 2.94
C THR A 114 -15.57 0.38 2.55
N ALA A 115 -15.89 1.21 3.55
CA ALA A 115 -16.55 2.50 3.41
C ALA A 115 -15.74 3.55 4.20
N LEU A 116 -14.69 4.08 3.58
CA LEU A 116 -13.69 4.89 4.28
C LEU A 116 -14.11 6.35 4.49
N GLY A 117 -15.11 6.86 3.76
CA GLY A 117 -15.43 8.29 3.80
C GLY A 117 -14.34 9.16 3.17
N ASP A 118 -14.40 10.46 3.43
CA ASP A 118 -13.40 11.44 2.99
C ASP A 118 -12.42 11.74 4.14
N TYR A 119 -11.28 11.06 4.09
CA TYR A 119 -10.23 11.16 5.10
C TYR A 119 -9.62 12.56 5.18
N ASP A 120 -9.25 13.14 4.03
CA ASP A 120 -8.59 14.44 3.98
C ASP A 120 -9.55 15.56 4.38
N GLU A 121 -10.82 15.46 3.96
CA GLU A 121 -11.84 16.39 4.42
C GLU A 121 -11.99 16.36 5.93
N CYS A 122 -12.08 15.16 6.55
CA CYS A 122 -12.21 15.05 7.99
C CYS A 122 -11.07 15.74 8.76
N LEU A 123 -9.82 15.52 8.32
CA LEU A 123 -8.63 16.06 8.97
C LEU A 123 -8.47 17.58 8.81
N ASP A 124 -9.02 18.15 7.74
CA ASP A 124 -8.93 19.59 7.44
C ASP A 124 -10.00 20.43 8.14
N ILE A 125 -10.99 19.81 8.79
CA ILE A 125 -12.08 20.51 9.46
C ILE A 125 -11.61 21.23 10.72
N LYS A 126 -11.89 22.54 10.76
CA LYS A 126 -11.70 23.41 11.93
C LYS A 126 -12.91 24.33 12.09
N SER A 127 -13.59 24.24 13.23
CA SER A 127 -14.74 25.11 13.55
C SER A 127 -14.29 26.56 13.78
N PRO A 128 -15.03 27.57 13.28
CA PRO A 128 -14.68 29.00 13.41
C PRO A 128 -14.89 29.60 14.82
N SER A 129 -14.87 28.77 15.87
CA SER A 129 -15.16 29.17 17.26
C SER A 129 -13.90 29.57 18.04
N ARG A 130 -14.08 30.31 19.15
CA ARG A 130 -12.99 30.67 20.08
C ARG A 130 -12.22 29.46 20.62
N TYR A 131 -12.93 28.34 20.75
CA TYR A 131 -12.36 27.01 20.99
C TYR A 131 -12.67 26.15 19.76
N PRO A 132 -11.75 26.06 18.78
CA PRO A 132 -12.03 25.38 17.53
C PRO A 132 -12.11 23.87 17.75
N ILE A 133 -13.21 23.28 17.28
CA ILE A 133 -13.35 21.84 17.13
C ILE A 133 -12.51 21.43 15.92
N ILE A 134 -11.63 20.45 16.11
CA ILE A 134 -10.75 19.91 15.08
C ILE A 134 -11.23 18.49 14.77
N GLY A 135 -11.33 18.15 13.49
CA GLY A 135 -11.68 16.80 13.06
C GLY A 135 -10.59 15.77 13.36
N GLN A 136 -11.02 14.56 13.68
CA GLN A 136 -10.23 13.37 13.91
C GLN A 136 -10.91 12.23 13.16
N TYR A 137 -10.16 11.58 12.29
CA TYR A 137 -10.61 10.43 11.52
C TYR A 137 -10.42 9.16 12.35
N CYS A 138 -11.45 8.34 12.49
CA CYS A 138 -11.36 7.03 13.13
C CYS A 138 -11.80 5.93 12.17
N LEU A 139 -11.07 4.82 12.15
CA LEU A 139 -11.42 3.62 11.40
C LEU A 139 -12.05 2.59 12.35
N LEU A 140 -13.27 2.19 12.03
CA LEU A 140 -13.99 1.12 12.72
C LEU A 140 -13.86 -0.20 11.96
N GLU A 141 -13.65 -1.28 12.67
CA GLU A 141 -13.66 -2.65 12.18
C GLU A 141 -14.92 -3.36 12.70
N ILE A 142 -15.86 -3.59 11.81
CA ILE A 142 -17.13 -4.26 12.09
C ILE A 142 -16.95 -5.73 11.73
N ASN A 143 -16.92 -6.56 12.77
CA ASN A 143 -16.73 -7.99 12.65
C ASN A 143 -18.09 -8.70 12.55
N PRO A 144 -18.26 -9.69 11.65
CA PRO A 144 -19.48 -10.47 11.59
C PRO A 144 -19.67 -11.24 12.91
N PRO A 145 -20.91 -11.34 13.42
CA PRO A 145 -21.22 -12.15 14.59
C PRO A 145 -20.66 -13.57 14.48
N GLY A 146 -20.17 -14.13 15.59
CA GLY A 146 -19.53 -15.45 15.60
C GLY A 146 -20.42 -16.57 15.05
N SER A 147 -21.75 -16.44 15.20
CA SER A 147 -22.73 -17.35 14.61
C SER A 147 -22.69 -17.37 13.07
N ILE A 148 -22.50 -16.20 12.44
CA ILE A 148 -22.37 -16.05 10.99
C ILE A 148 -21.01 -16.58 10.52
N VAL A 149 -19.93 -16.30 11.28
CA VAL A 149 -18.59 -16.84 11.00
C VAL A 149 -18.59 -18.37 11.04
N GLN A 150 -19.20 -18.96 12.07
CA GLN A 150 -19.31 -20.40 12.18
C GLN A 150 -20.13 -21.00 11.04
N ALA A 151 -21.25 -20.38 10.67
CA ALA A 151 -22.05 -20.82 9.52
C ALA A 151 -21.26 -20.77 8.20
N MET A 152 -20.39 -19.77 8.01
CA MET A 152 -19.47 -19.70 6.87
C MET A 152 -18.45 -20.86 6.89
N LYS A 153 -17.84 -21.13 8.05
CA LYS A 153 -16.87 -22.24 8.23
C LYS A 153 -17.51 -23.60 7.94
N ASP A 154 -18.67 -23.86 8.54
CA ASP A 154 -19.41 -25.10 8.34
C ASP A 154 -19.73 -25.30 6.86
N TYR A 155 -20.20 -24.25 6.17
CA TYR A 155 -20.48 -24.34 4.73
C TYR A 155 -19.22 -24.65 3.90
N GLN A 156 -18.08 -24.01 4.19
CA GLN A 156 -16.83 -24.27 3.47
C GLN A 156 -16.35 -25.73 3.62
N VAL A 157 -16.49 -26.30 4.82
CA VAL A 157 -16.13 -27.70 5.10
C VAL A 157 -17.06 -28.69 4.39
N TYR A 158 -18.37 -28.39 4.32
CA TYR A 158 -19.37 -29.28 3.72
C TYR A 158 -19.64 -29.06 2.22
N LYS A 159 -18.87 -28.17 1.56
CA LYS A 159 -19.05 -27.79 0.14
C LYS A 159 -19.03 -28.98 -0.84
N GLU A 160 -18.34 -30.06 -0.50
CA GLU A 160 -18.24 -31.27 -1.35
C GLU A 160 -19.40 -32.27 -1.16
N ASN A 161 -20.18 -32.17 -0.07
CA ASN A 161 -21.34 -33.03 0.15
C ASN A 161 -22.63 -32.30 -0.28
N THR A 162 -22.90 -32.34 -1.58
CA THR A 162 -24.09 -31.78 -2.22
C THR A 162 -25.36 -32.49 -1.71
N ASN A 163 -26.07 -31.87 -0.75
CA ASN A 163 -27.54 -31.98 -0.55
C ASN A 163 -28.05 -31.16 0.66
N HIS A 164 -27.43 -30.02 1.00
CA HIS A 164 -27.97 -29.16 2.05
C HIS A 164 -28.98 -28.16 1.47
N THR A 165 -30.16 -28.07 2.09
CA THR A 165 -31.26 -27.15 1.73
C THR A 165 -30.86 -25.67 1.78
N ILE A 166 -29.80 -25.32 2.53
CA ILE A 166 -29.19 -23.99 2.58
C ILE A 166 -28.42 -23.68 1.26
N ALA A 167 -27.94 -24.69 0.53
CA ALA A 167 -27.33 -24.50 -0.79
C ALA A 167 -28.33 -23.94 -1.82
N ASN A 168 -29.63 -24.17 -1.62
CA ASN A 168 -30.72 -23.74 -2.50
C ASN A 168 -31.55 -22.57 -1.94
N THR A 169 -31.19 -21.98 -0.80
CA THR A 169 -31.90 -20.81 -0.30
C THR A 169 -31.61 -19.58 -1.17
N LYS A 170 -32.66 -19.02 -1.77
CA LYS A 170 -32.65 -17.71 -2.44
C LYS A 170 -32.57 -16.53 -1.46
N SER A 171 -32.17 -16.77 -0.21
CA SER A 171 -32.04 -15.71 0.80
C SER A 171 -30.74 -14.96 0.60
N PHE A 172 -30.62 -13.78 1.23
CA PHE A 172 -29.39 -12.98 1.16
C PHE A 172 -28.18 -13.84 1.55
N LEU A 173 -28.33 -14.72 2.56
CA LEU A 173 -27.33 -15.67 3.08
C LEU A 173 -26.67 -16.57 2.03
N GLY A 174 -27.26 -16.73 0.84
CA GLY A 174 -26.58 -17.36 -0.30
C GLY A 174 -25.25 -16.67 -0.68
N PHE A 175 -25.06 -15.40 -0.31
CA PHE A 175 -23.79 -14.68 -0.47
C PHE A 175 -22.63 -15.31 0.31
N LEU A 176 -22.91 -15.91 1.47
CA LEU A 176 -21.91 -16.55 2.34
C LEU A 176 -21.20 -17.71 1.62
N GLN A 177 -21.87 -18.32 0.63
CA GLN A 177 -21.32 -19.42 -0.18
C GLN A 177 -20.19 -18.98 -1.12
N LYS A 178 -20.16 -17.69 -1.49
CA LYS A 178 -19.14 -17.12 -2.38
C LYS A 178 -17.85 -16.77 -1.65
N VAL A 179 -17.89 -16.69 -0.32
CA VAL A 179 -16.71 -16.49 0.52
C VAL A 179 -15.91 -17.79 0.52
N ARG A 180 -14.86 -17.90 -0.31
CA ARG A 180 -13.92 -19.05 -0.31
C ARG A 180 -12.66 -18.77 0.53
N THR A 181 -12.45 -17.51 0.93
CA THR A 181 -11.37 -17.08 1.81
C THR A 181 -11.68 -17.45 3.26
N ASN A 182 -10.67 -17.52 4.12
CA ASN A 182 -10.88 -17.77 5.55
C ASN A 182 -11.91 -16.75 6.10
N PRO A 183 -13.08 -17.19 6.60
CA PRO A 183 -14.15 -16.30 7.04
C PRO A 183 -13.76 -15.39 8.21
N ASP A 184 -12.70 -15.75 8.95
CA ASP A 184 -12.10 -14.92 10.00
C ASP A 184 -11.50 -13.59 9.47
N HIS A 185 -11.39 -13.43 8.15
CA HIS A 185 -10.85 -12.23 7.53
C HIS A 185 -11.92 -11.34 6.87
N VAL A 186 -13.22 -11.63 7.04
CA VAL A 186 -14.30 -10.78 6.51
C VAL A 186 -14.59 -9.66 7.50
N ILE A 187 -13.87 -8.55 7.38
CA ILE A 187 -14.03 -7.37 8.24
C ILE A 187 -14.61 -6.22 7.41
N PHE A 188 -15.67 -5.59 7.92
CA PHE A 188 -16.25 -4.40 7.33
C PHE A 188 -15.60 -3.15 7.93
N ARG A 189 -14.95 -2.34 7.11
CA ARG A 189 -14.29 -1.12 7.57
C ARG A 189 -15.16 0.10 7.33
N LEU A 190 -15.36 0.91 8.36
CA LEU A 190 -16.10 2.15 8.29
C LEU A 190 -15.25 3.30 8.84
N GLY A 191 -14.96 4.30 8.01
CA GLY A 191 -14.34 5.54 8.46
C GLY A 191 -15.38 6.48 9.06
N ILE A 192 -15.13 7.02 10.24
CA ILE A 192 -15.99 8.04 10.87
C ILE A 192 -15.18 9.30 11.20
N CYS A 193 -15.83 10.46 11.09
CA CYS A 193 -15.23 11.73 11.47
C CYS A 193 -15.78 12.21 12.82
N VAL A 194 -14.91 12.30 13.82
CA VAL A 194 -15.23 12.65 15.21
C VAL A 194 -14.37 13.81 15.68
N PRO A 195 -14.74 14.55 16.74
CA PRO A 195 -13.91 15.66 17.21
C PRO A 195 -12.69 15.15 17.98
N LYS A 196 -11.55 15.84 17.83
CA LYS A 196 -10.26 15.55 18.50
C LYS A 196 -10.37 15.37 20.04
N SER A 197 -11.39 15.95 20.66
CA SER A 197 -11.69 15.79 22.08
C SER A 197 -12.03 14.36 22.49
N CYS A 198 -12.41 13.50 21.55
CA CYS A 198 -12.80 12.12 21.79
C CYS A 198 -11.56 11.21 21.77
N THR A 199 -11.42 10.39 22.82
CA THR A 199 -10.39 9.34 22.88
C THR A 199 -10.91 8.08 22.21
N THR A 200 -10.01 7.20 21.77
CA THR A 200 -10.36 5.89 21.19
C THR A 200 -11.25 5.07 22.14
N GLU A 201 -10.90 5.04 23.43
CA GLU A 201 -11.67 4.36 24.48
C GLU A 201 -13.07 4.97 24.67
N GLY A 202 -13.17 6.31 24.61
CA GLY A 202 -14.46 6.99 24.72
C GLY A 202 -15.38 6.70 23.54
N ILE A 203 -14.83 6.59 22.33
CA ILE A 203 -15.59 6.23 21.12
C ILE A 203 -16.00 4.75 21.17
N GLN A 204 -15.11 3.87 21.62
CA GLN A 204 -15.42 2.45 21.81
C GLN A 204 -16.62 2.29 22.73
N SER A 205 -16.62 2.95 23.90
CA SER A 205 -17.74 2.93 24.84
C SER A 205 -19.05 3.44 24.24
N LEU A 206 -19.00 4.52 23.42
CA LEU A 206 -20.17 5.04 22.72
C LEU A 206 -20.74 4.04 21.70
N ILE A 207 -19.87 3.33 20.98
CA ILE A 207 -20.27 2.34 19.98
C ILE A 207 -20.83 1.09 20.65
N ASP A 208 -20.15 0.56 21.68
CA ASP A 208 -20.58 -0.63 22.40
C ASP A 208 -22.01 -0.46 22.94
N LEU A 209 -22.29 0.70 23.55
CA LEU A 209 -23.64 1.04 24.04
C LEU A 209 -24.67 1.24 22.92
N ALA A 210 -24.24 1.70 21.74
CA ALA A 210 -25.12 1.86 20.59
C ALA A 210 -25.44 0.52 19.90
N THR A 211 -24.61 -0.50 20.08
CA THR A 211 -24.74 -1.81 19.42
C THR A 211 -25.08 -2.96 20.35
N ASP A 212 -25.25 -2.72 21.65
CA ASP A 212 -25.60 -3.72 22.66
C ASP A 212 -26.83 -4.55 22.26
N ASP A 213 -27.81 -3.93 21.60
CA ASP A 213 -29.04 -4.58 21.14
C ASP A 213 -28.85 -5.58 19.97
N ILE A 214 -27.74 -5.51 19.23
CA ILE A 214 -27.58 -6.20 17.92
C ILE A 214 -26.46 -7.26 17.95
N ASP A 215 -25.70 -7.38 19.04
CA ASP A 215 -24.60 -8.37 19.20
C ASP A 215 -23.61 -8.38 18.01
N ILE A 216 -23.26 -7.17 17.52
CA ILE A 216 -22.27 -6.98 16.46
C ILE A 216 -20.98 -6.45 17.11
N PRO A 217 -19.88 -7.21 17.08
CA PRO A 217 -18.59 -6.71 17.56
C PRO A 217 -18.06 -5.63 16.62
N ILE A 218 -17.89 -4.41 17.14
CA ILE A 218 -17.30 -3.29 16.43
C ILE A 218 -16.11 -2.78 17.23
N ASP A 219 -14.92 -2.79 16.63
CA ASP A 219 -13.68 -2.34 17.26
C ASP A 219 -13.21 -1.03 16.62
N VAL A 220 -12.81 -0.07 17.45
CA VAL A 220 -12.13 1.15 16.98
C VAL A 220 -10.67 0.82 16.73
N ALA A 221 -10.31 0.55 15.47
CA ALA A 221 -8.97 0.11 15.11
C ALA A 221 -7.91 1.21 15.32
N HIS A 222 -8.16 2.42 14.81
CA HIS A 222 -7.25 3.55 14.97
C HIS A 222 -7.96 4.88 14.76
N CYS A 223 -7.44 5.93 15.40
CA CYS A 223 -7.89 7.30 15.18
C CYS A 223 -6.70 8.25 14.98
N GLU A 224 -6.78 9.11 13.97
CA GLU A 224 -5.74 10.05 13.56
C GLU A 224 -6.33 11.46 13.42
N TYR A 225 -5.56 12.46 13.79
CA TYR A 225 -5.88 13.87 13.55
C TYR A 225 -4.69 14.53 12.87
N LYS A 226 -4.90 15.69 12.24
CA LYS A 226 -3.83 16.41 11.55
C LYS A 226 -2.76 16.87 12.54
N GLU A 227 -1.65 16.15 12.59
CA GLU A 227 -0.42 16.53 13.31
C GLU A 227 0.50 17.35 12.41
N ASP A 228 1.32 18.20 13.04
CA ASP A 228 2.37 18.92 12.34
C ASP A 228 3.47 17.93 11.90
N PHE A 229 4.02 18.14 10.70
CA PHE A 229 5.03 17.24 10.14
C PHE A 229 6.32 17.30 10.96
N HIS A 230 6.62 16.22 11.69
CA HIS A 230 7.85 16.08 12.47
C HIS A 230 8.67 14.87 12.00
N LEU A 231 9.93 15.12 11.66
CA LEU A 231 10.88 14.06 11.29
C LEU A 231 11.46 13.39 12.52
N ASN A 232 11.36 12.06 12.58
CA ASN A 232 12.00 11.27 13.62
C ASN A 232 13.52 11.27 13.47
N SER A 233 14.26 11.06 14.57
CA SER A 233 15.73 10.99 14.57
C SER A 233 16.30 10.01 13.54
N HIS A 234 15.67 8.84 13.38
CA HIS A 234 16.08 7.82 12.40
C HIS A 234 15.83 8.28 10.96
N GLN A 235 14.69 8.92 10.69
CA GLN A 235 14.35 9.42 9.35
C GLN A 235 15.30 10.54 8.92
N THR A 236 15.62 11.46 9.83
CA THR A 236 16.60 12.52 9.60
C THR A 236 17.98 11.95 9.26
N LEU A 237 18.42 10.89 9.95
CA LEU A 237 19.69 10.22 9.65
C LEU A 237 19.69 9.60 8.25
N ILE A 238 18.64 8.86 7.89
CA ILE A 238 18.52 8.20 6.58
C ILE A 238 18.50 9.24 5.46
N ILE A 239 17.69 10.30 5.60
CA ILE A 239 17.63 11.40 4.63
C ILE A 239 19.02 12.04 4.47
N THR A 240 19.72 12.30 5.58
CA THR A 240 21.08 12.85 5.55
C THR A 240 22.04 11.95 4.77
N PHE A 241 21.98 10.63 4.98
CA PHE A 241 22.82 9.68 4.24
C PHE A 241 22.50 9.65 2.73
N ILE A 242 21.21 9.67 2.37
CA ILE A 242 20.77 9.72 0.97
C ILE A 242 21.25 11.01 0.30
N VAL A 243 21.13 12.16 0.97
CA VAL A 243 21.60 13.45 0.47
C VAL A 243 23.12 13.44 0.28
N ILE A 244 23.88 12.94 1.26
CA ILE A 244 25.34 12.79 1.15
C ILE A 244 25.71 11.92 -0.06
N PHE A 245 25.05 10.77 -0.22
CA PHE A 245 25.27 9.87 -1.35
C PHE A 245 24.94 10.54 -2.69
N ALA A 246 23.82 11.27 -2.77
CA ALA A 246 23.44 12.03 -3.95
C ALA A 246 24.47 13.11 -4.30
N VAL A 247 25.06 13.79 -3.31
CA VAL A 247 26.16 14.75 -3.52
C VAL A 247 27.39 14.05 -4.08
N PHE A 248 27.79 12.89 -3.56
CA PHE A 248 28.91 12.12 -4.14
C PHE A 248 28.65 11.69 -5.58
N VAL A 249 27.42 11.26 -5.89
CA VAL A 249 27.01 10.91 -7.25
C VAL A 249 27.05 12.13 -8.17
N ALA A 250 26.59 13.30 -7.71
CA ALA A 250 26.65 14.55 -8.46
C ALA A 250 28.11 14.95 -8.75
N ILE A 251 28.99 14.91 -7.75
CA ILE A 251 30.43 15.18 -7.91
C ILE A 251 31.06 14.19 -8.91
N GLY A 252 30.79 12.90 -8.75
CA GLY A 252 31.30 11.86 -9.67
C GLY A 252 30.82 12.07 -11.11
N THR A 253 29.57 12.52 -11.29
CA THR A 253 28.99 12.83 -12.59
C THR A 253 29.62 14.05 -13.23
N ILE A 254 29.80 15.14 -12.48
CA ILE A 254 30.48 16.36 -12.96
C ILE A 254 31.91 16.05 -13.40
N ILE A 255 32.67 15.29 -12.60
CA ILE A 255 34.04 14.87 -12.95
C ILE A 255 34.06 14.06 -14.24
N SER A 256 33.08 13.16 -14.43
CA SER A 256 32.98 12.35 -15.65
C SER A 256 32.72 13.20 -16.88
N ILE A 257 31.82 14.18 -16.78
CA ILE A 257 31.51 15.11 -17.87
C ILE A 257 32.75 15.93 -18.25
N ILE A 258 33.45 16.52 -17.27
CA ILE A 258 34.66 17.32 -17.52
C ILE A 258 35.74 16.49 -18.21
N ARG A 259 35.97 15.24 -17.79
CA ARG A 259 36.95 14.36 -18.43
C ARG A 259 36.57 13.97 -19.86
N THR A 260 35.27 13.83 -20.12
CA THR A 260 34.79 13.51 -21.48
C THR A 260 35.03 14.70 -22.41
N ASP A 261 34.85 15.92 -21.90
CA ASP A 261 35.09 17.17 -22.64
C ASP A 261 36.59 17.40 -22.91
N ASP A 262 37.47 17.15 -21.92
CA ASP A 262 38.94 17.18 -22.09
C ASP A 262 39.43 16.19 -23.17
N LYS A 263 38.79 15.01 -23.25
CA LYS A 263 39.12 13.98 -24.24
C LYS A 263 38.69 14.38 -25.66
N TYR A 264 37.64 15.19 -25.80
CA TYR A 264 37.18 15.69 -27.10
C TYR A 264 37.93 16.95 -27.55
N SER A 265 38.35 17.79 -26.60
CA SER A 265 39.13 19.02 -26.87
C SER A 265 40.61 18.77 -27.17
N SER A 266 41.11 17.56 -26.89
CA SER A 266 42.46 17.14 -27.30
C SER A 266 42.43 16.67 -28.76
N PRO A 267 43.15 17.29 -29.71
CA PRO A 267 43.19 16.84 -31.09
C PRO A 267 43.75 15.40 -31.17
N PRO A 268 43.25 14.53 -32.05
CA PRO A 268 43.76 13.17 -32.18
C PRO A 268 45.25 13.24 -32.55
N SER A 269 46.11 12.72 -31.68
CA SER A 269 47.54 12.60 -31.97
C SER A 269 47.71 11.70 -33.18
N SER A 270 48.23 12.28 -34.26
CA SER A 270 48.61 11.58 -35.48
C SER A 270 49.49 10.37 -35.14
N PRO A 271 49.25 9.19 -35.72
CA PRO A 271 50.08 8.02 -35.48
C PRO A 271 51.33 8.16 -36.33
N ASN A 272 52.37 8.84 -35.83
CA ASN A 272 53.78 8.66 -36.23
C ASN A 272 54.66 9.65 -35.45
N GLY A 273 55.61 9.13 -34.67
CA GLY A 273 56.68 9.96 -34.09
C GLY A 273 57.22 9.43 -32.78
N GLU A 274 58.50 9.08 -32.78
CA GLU A 274 59.26 8.38 -31.75
C GLU A 274 59.33 9.06 -30.37
N ASN A 275 59.36 8.19 -29.36
CA ASN A 275 59.91 8.31 -28.01
C ASN A 275 60.72 9.59 -27.68
N SER A 276 60.11 10.49 -26.91
CA SER A 276 60.83 11.38 -26.00
C SER A 276 59.98 11.60 -24.75
N SER A 277 60.33 10.87 -23.69
CA SER A 277 59.80 11.05 -22.35
C SER A 277 60.32 12.36 -21.76
N THR A 278 59.59 13.45 -21.99
CA THR A 278 59.68 14.65 -21.15
C THR A 278 58.43 14.71 -20.29
N GLU A 279 58.57 14.37 -19.01
CA GLU A 279 57.50 14.49 -18.02
C GLU A 279 57.12 15.97 -17.89
N ILE A 280 56.00 16.35 -18.52
CA ILE A 280 55.34 17.64 -18.27
C ILE A 280 54.91 17.62 -16.79
N PRO A 281 55.27 18.62 -15.97
CA PRO A 281 54.87 18.64 -14.56
C PRO A 281 53.35 18.70 -14.48
N LYS A 282 52.72 17.61 -14.02
CA LYS A 282 51.28 17.51 -13.82
C LYS A 282 50.82 18.69 -12.95
N THR A 283 49.98 19.56 -13.50
CA THR A 283 49.41 20.71 -12.78
C THR A 283 48.69 20.21 -11.52
N ARG A 284 48.69 20.98 -10.42
CA ARG A 284 48.04 20.62 -9.14
C ARG A 284 46.57 20.16 -9.30
N GLN A 285 45.90 20.66 -10.34
CA GLN A 285 44.55 20.29 -10.76
C GLN A 285 44.45 18.83 -11.25
N GLN A 286 45.46 18.35 -11.99
CA GLN A 286 45.51 17.00 -12.57
C GLN A 286 45.78 15.91 -11.51
N ILE A 287 46.54 16.25 -10.45
CA ILE A 287 46.79 15.38 -9.29
C ILE A 287 45.52 15.24 -8.41
N CYS A 288 44.75 16.32 -8.22
CA CYS A 288 43.45 16.25 -7.56
C CYS A 288 42.45 15.41 -8.37
N LEU A 289 42.42 15.57 -9.70
CA LEU A 289 41.62 14.77 -10.61
C LEU A 289 41.95 13.28 -10.53
N GLU A 290 43.23 12.86 -10.49
CA GLU A 290 43.61 11.45 -10.38
C GLU A 290 43.13 10.81 -9.05
N ARG A 291 43.27 11.51 -7.91
CA ARG A 291 42.77 11.02 -6.60
C ARG A 291 41.24 10.98 -6.52
N LEU A 292 40.54 11.91 -7.19
CA LEU A 292 39.08 11.91 -7.34
C LEU A 292 38.60 10.93 -8.43
N GLY A 293 39.50 10.28 -9.17
CA GLY A 293 39.18 9.26 -10.18
C GLY A 293 38.43 8.05 -9.64
N GLY A 294 38.56 7.74 -8.34
CA GLY A 294 37.77 6.71 -7.69
C GLY A 294 36.27 7.02 -7.63
N LEU A 295 35.88 8.30 -7.54
CA LEU A 295 34.48 8.74 -7.54
C LEU A 295 33.81 8.66 -8.91
N SER A 296 34.59 8.49 -9.97
CA SER A 296 34.07 8.31 -11.34
C SER A 296 33.28 7.01 -11.47
N CYS A 297 33.54 6.03 -10.60
CA CYS A 297 32.74 4.81 -10.48
C CYS A 297 31.31 5.07 -9.97
N LEU A 298 31.07 6.21 -9.30
CA LEU A 298 29.75 6.65 -8.82
C LEU A 298 29.06 7.60 -9.81
N SER A 299 29.68 7.90 -10.96
CA SER A 299 29.07 8.72 -12.00
C SER A 299 27.79 8.05 -12.52
N LEU A 300 26.71 8.81 -12.60
CA LEU A 300 25.45 8.38 -13.22
C LEU A 300 25.65 8.00 -14.68
N CYS A 301 26.37 8.82 -15.46
CA CYS A 301 26.62 8.57 -16.88
C CYS A 301 27.34 7.23 -17.09
N HIS A 302 28.47 7.02 -16.42
CA HIS A 302 29.25 5.78 -16.55
C HIS A 302 28.49 4.54 -16.06
N SER A 303 27.75 4.69 -14.96
CA SER A 303 26.92 3.61 -14.43
C SER A 303 25.76 3.28 -15.36
N SER A 304 25.12 4.29 -15.96
CA SER A 304 24.01 4.13 -16.90
C SER A 304 24.45 3.51 -18.22
N GLU A 305 25.61 3.90 -18.75
CA GLU A 305 26.18 3.31 -19.96
C GLU A 305 26.46 1.81 -19.74
N LYS A 306 27.02 1.44 -18.59
CA LYS A 306 27.23 0.02 -18.24
C LYS A 306 25.94 -0.74 -17.99
N LEU A 307 24.94 -0.10 -17.37
CA LEU A 307 23.68 -0.74 -17.02
C LEU A 307 22.77 -0.96 -18.24
N LEU A 308 22.79 -0.01 -19.17
CA LEU A 308 21.99 -0.03 -20.40
C LEU A 308 22.75 -0.64 -21.58
N ASN A 309 23.98 -1.09 -21.38
CA ASN A 309 24.73 -1.78 -22.42
C ASN A 309 24.01 -3.08 -22.81
N CYS A 310 23.68 -3.19 -24.09
CA CYS A 310 22.97 -4.32 -24.68
C CYS A 310 23.89 -5.19 -25.54
N ASP A 311 25.21 -5.11 -25.34
CA ASP A 311 26.17 -5.99 -25.98
C ASP A 311 25.82 -7.46 -25.72
N SER A 312 25.68 -8.22 -26.80
CA SER A 312 25.45 -9.67 -26.78
C SER A 312 26.79 -10.38 -26.94
N ASP A 313 27.05 -11.36 -26.07
CA ASP A 313 28.23 -12.22 -26.18
C ASP A 313 28.04 -13.28 -27.30
N GLY A 314 26.84 -13.35 -27.89
CA GLY A 314 26.47 -14.27 -28.97
C GLY A 314 26.36 -15.73 -28.50
N ASP A 315 26.31 -15.97 -27.19
CA ASP A 315 26.31 -17.30 -26.59
C ASP A 315 24.94 -17.68 -25.99
N ALA A 316 24.79 -18.94 -25.61
CA ALA A 316 23.55 -19.43 -24.99
C ALA A 316 23.23 -18.77 -23.64
N THR A 317 24.18 -18.04 -23.03
CA THR A 317 23.94 -17.35 -21.75
C THR A 317 23.08 -16.11 -21.92
N ASP A 318 23.04 -15.51 -23.12
CA ASP A 318 22.17 -14.37 -23.42
C ASP A 318 20.68 -14.74 -23.34
N VAL A 319 20.30 -15.92 -23.84
CA VAL A 319 18.92 -16.44 -23.70
C VAL A 319 18.55 -16.61 -22.22
N VAL A 320 19.47 -17.14 -21.41
CA VAL A 320 19.27 -17.31 -19.96
C VAL A 320 19.14 -15.97 -19.23
N ARG A 321 19.89 -14.94 -19.65
CA ARG A 321 19.75 -13.57 -19.14
C ARG A 321 18.35 -13.02 -19.45
N GLY A 322 17.84 -13.22 -20.66
CA GLY A 322 16.48 -12.83 -21.05
C GLY A 322 15.39 -13.53 -20.22
N ILE A 323 15.48 -14.85 -20.04
CA ILE A 323 14.53 -15.61 -19.22
C ILE A 323 14.48 -15.07 -17.79
N LYS A 324 15.64 -14.74 -17.18
CA LYS A 324 15.69 -14.17 -15.82
C LYS A 324 14.91 -12.86 -15.71
N VAL A 325 15.02 -11.98 -16.70
CA VAL A 325 14.27 -10.72 -16.71
C VAL A 325 12.76 -10.98 -16.72
N LEU A 326 12.29 -11.89 -17.59
CA LEU A 326 10.89 -12.27 -17.65
C LEU A 326 10.40 -12.89 -16.33
N THR A 327 11.20 -13.76 -15.70
CA THR A 327 10.86 -14.36 -14.40
C THR A 327 10.75 -13.30 -13.30
N VAL A 328 11.63 -12.30 -13.27
CA VAL A 328 11.57 -11.20 -12.29
C VAL A 328 10.35 -10.31 -12.53
N ILE A 329 10.04 -9.96 -13.78
CA ILE A 329 8.83 -9.19 -14.12
C ILE A 329 7.58 -9.94 -13.67
N PHE A 330 7.51 -11.23 -13.97
CA PHE A 330 6.39 -12.08 -13.55
C PHE A 330 6.27 -12.15 -12.04
N ALA A 331 7.39 -12.30 -11.31
CA ALA A 331 7.38 -12.27 -9.85
C ALA A 331 6.87 -10.93 -9.29
N ILE A 332 7.32 -9.79 -9.84
CA ILE A 332 6.82 -8.47 -9.45
C ILE A 332 5.31 -8.38 -9.70
N PHE A 333 4.84 -8.81 -10.87
CA PHE A 333 3.42 -8.81 -11.22
C PHE A 333 2.60 -9.64 -10.22
N THR A 334 3.03 -10.86 -9.90
CA THR A 334 2.33 -11.71 -8.93
C THR A 334 2.33 -11.08 -7.54
N HIS A 335 3.48 -10.64 -7.03
CA HIS A 335 3.59 -10.09 -5.68
C HIS A 335 2.85 -8.77 -5.49
N THR A 336 2.62 -8.00 -6.55
CA THR A 336 1.92 -6.70 -6.48
C THR A 336 0.42 -6.81 -6.78
N TYR A 337 0.01 -7.70 -7.68
CA TYR A 337 -1.37 -7.76 -8.16
C TYR A 337 -2.15 -8.99 -7.67
N ALA A 338 -1.47 -10.08 -7.35
CA ALA A 338 -2.12 -11.40 -7.30
C ALA A 338 -1.84 -12.25 -6.08
N LEU A 339 -0.91 -11.87 -5.20
CA LEU A 339 -0.87 -12.47 -3.89
C LEU A 339 -2.09 -11.99 -3.09
N PRO A 340 -2.93 -12.92 -2.59
CA PRO A 340 -4.04 -12.59 -1.72
C PRO A 340 -3.48 -12.25 -0.33
N HIS A 341 -2.89 -11.05 -0.20
CA HIS A 341 -2.74 -10.46 1.12
C HIS A 341 -4.15 -10.02 1.56
N PRO A 342 -4.56 -10.26 2.82
CA PRO A 342 -5.85 -9.81 3.33
C PRO A 342 -6.13 -8.35 2.95
N LEU A 343 -5.12 -7.50 3.12
CA LEU A 343 -5.16 -6.08 2.75
C LEU A 343 -5.45 -5.81 1.25
N HIS A 344 -4.95 -6.65 0.33
CA HIS A 344 -5.23 -6.49 -1.10
C HIS A 344 -6.64 -6.94 -1.47
N LEU A 345 -7.19 -7.95 -0.78
CA LEU A 345 -8.55 -8.43 -1.00
C LEU A 345 -9.60 -7.37 -0.63
N TYR A 346 -9.34 -6.51 0.35
CA TYR A 346 -10.29 -5.47 0.78
C TYR A 346 -10.43 -4.27 -0.17
N ARG A 347 -9.54 -4.16 -1.17
CA ARG A 347 -9.55 -3.08 -2.18
C ARG A 347 -10.50 -3.39 -3.34
N PHE A 348 -10.84 -4.66 -3.55
CA PHE A 348 -11.64 -5.04 -4.71
C PHE A 348 -13.13 -4.86 -4.41
N ARG A 349 -13.83 -4.19 -5.33
CA ARG A 349 -15.30 -4.06 -5.32
C ARG A 349 -16.02 -5.42 -5.42
N ASP A 350 -15.28 -6.45 -5.85
CA ASP A 350 -15.75 -7.78 -6.28
C ASP A 350 -14.98 -8.94 -5.62
N THR A 351 -14.50 -8.78 -4.39
CA THR A 351 -13.63 -9.76 -3.72
C THR A 351 -14.23 -11.16 -3.64
N LEU A 352 -15.55 -11.29 -3.56
CA LEU A 352 -16.22 -12.60 -3.54
C LEU A 352 -16.17 -13.30 -4.91
N ASN A 353 -16.01 -12.55 -6.00
CA ASN A 353 -15.78 -13.08 -7.34
C ASN A 353 -14.30 -13.41 -7.60
N PHE A 354 -13.35 -13.04 -6.72
CA PHE A 354 -11.91 -13.39 -6.83
C PHE A 354 -11.70 -14.89 -7.09
N THR A 355 -12.57 -15.71 -6.52
CA THR A 355 -12.54 -17.16 -6.65
C THR A 355 -12.82 -17.65 -8.06
N LYS A 356 -13.67 -16.95 -8.83
CA LYS A 356 -13.90 -17.24 -10.24
C LYS A 356 -12.68 -16.87 -11.08
N PHE A 357 -12.03 -15.74 -10.76
CA PHE A 357 -10.81 -15.34 -11.43
C PHE A 357 -9.72 -16.39 -11.27
N ILE A 358 -9.54 -16.95 -10.06
CA ILE A 358 -8.57 -18.03 -9.81
C ILE A 358 -8.82 -19.27 -10.67
N ASP A 359 -10.08 -19.60 -10.95
CA ASP A 359 -10.46 -20.77 -11.76
C ASP A 359 -10.30 -20.52 -13.29
N GLU A 360 -9.98 -19.28 -13.73
CA GLU A 360 -9.71 -18.98 -15.13
C GLU A 360 -8.33 -19.47 -15.57
N LEU A 361 -8.24 -20.04 -16.78
CA LEU A 361 -6.99 -20.61 -17.32
C LEU A 361 -5.82 -19.60 -17.32
N LEU A 362 -6.08 -18.34 -17.67
CA LEU A 362 -5.05 -17.30 -17.72
C LEU A 362 -4.57 -16.89 -16.33
N PHE A 363 -5.49 -16.84 -15.34
CA PHE A 363 -5.13 -16.56 -13.96
C PHE A 363 -4.45 -17.76 -13.30
N GLY A 364 -4.69 -18.98 -13.80
CA GLY A 364 -4.04 -20.20 -13.32
C GLY A 364 -2.50 -20.10 -13.31
N ALA A 365 -1.89 -19.39 -14.26
CA ALA A 365 -0.45 -19.12 -14.24
C ALA A 365 -0.04 -18.28 -13.02
N VAL A 366 -0.86 -17.30 -12.65
CA VAL A 366 -0.65 -16.40 -11.53
C VAL A 366 -0.94 -17.08 -10.19
N ALA A 367 -1.98 -17.90 -10.14
CA ALA A 367 -2.32 -18.73 -8.99
C ALA A 367 -1.20 -19.75 -8.67
N ASN A 368 -0.54 -20.29 -9.71
CA ASN A 368 0.61 -21.20 -9.59
C ASN A 368 1.96 -20.47 -9.62
N SER A 369 1.99 -19.18 -9.25
CA SER A 369 3.22 -18.36 -9.26
C SER A 369 4.37 -18.91 -8.42
N SER A 370 4.11 -19.77 -7.43
CA SER A 370 5.14 -20.48 -6.66
C SER A 370 6.11 -21.27 -7.54
N VAL A 371 5.64 -21.85 -8.65
CA VAL A 371 6.49 -22.54 -9.66
C VAL A 371 7.49 -21.60 -10.32
N GLY A 372 7.17 -20.31 -10.38
CA GLY A 372 8.09 -19.27 -10.84
C GLY A 372 9.33 -19.12 -9.95
N ALA A 373 9.17 -19.29 -8.63
CA ALA A 373 10.30 -19.25 -7.69
C ALA A 373 11.27 -20.43 -7.91
N ASP A 374 10.75 -21.63 -8.19
CA ASP A 374 11.59 -22.81 -8.50
C ASP A 374 12.42 -22.59 -9.76
N SER A 375 11.81 -22.01 -10.79
CA SER A 375 12.49 -21.64 -12.03
C SER A 375 13.63 -20.63 -11.75
N PHE A 376 13.40 -19.66 -10.86
CA PHE A 376 14.43 -18.70 -10.46
C PHE A 376 15.61 -19.37 -9.75
N PHE A 377 15.35 -20.26 -8.78
CA PHE A 377 16.39 -20.99 -8.08
C PHE A 377 17.20 -21.91 -9.00
N PHE A 378 16.52 -22.61 -9.92
CA PHE A 378 17.18 -23.45 -10.93
C PHE A 378 18.14 -22.64 -11.82
N LEU A 379 17.67 -21.52 -12.37
CA LEU A 379 18.49 -20.66 -13.23
C LEU A 379 19.66 -20.02 -12.48
N ALA A 380 19.48 -19.70 -11.20
CA ALA A 380 20.57 -19.20 -10.35
C ALA A 380 21.66 -20.28 -10.15
N GLY A 381 21.27 -21.51 -9.81
CA GLY A 381 22.18 -22.64 -9.64
C GLY A 381 22.91 -23.03 -10.93
N PHE A 382 22.17 -23.17 -12.04
CA PHE A 382 22.73 -23.48 -13.36
C PHE A 382 23.79 -22.46 -13.77
N TYR A 383 23.45 -21.17 -13.70
CA TYR A 383 24.37 -20.08 -14.08
C TYR A 383 25.60 -20.02 -13.19
N PHE A 384 25.45 -20.32 -11.89
CA PHE A 384 26.57 -20.40 -10.97
C PHE A 384 27.55 -21.50 -11.36
N ILE A 385 27.06 -22.73 -11.56
CA ILE A 385 27.91 -23.87 -11.92
C ILE A 385 28.52 -23.69 -13.31
N TYR A 386 27.73 -23.29 -14.32
CA TYR A 386 28.20 -23.13 -15.69
C TYR A 386 29.39 -22.15 -15.81
N ASN A 387 29.25 -20.95 -15.22
CA ASN A 387 30.29 -19.92 -15.33
C ASN A 387 31.51 -20.19 -14.44
N ARG A 388 31.33 -20.94 -13.35
CA ARG A 388 32.37 -21.14 -12.33
C ARG A 388 32.96 -22.54 -12.35
N TRP A 389 32.51 -23.41 -13.26
CA TRP A 389 33.03 -24.77 -13.44
C TRP A 389 34.56 -24.81 -13.57
N ARG A 390 35.16 -23.84 -14.27
CA ARG A 390 36.62 -23.76 -14.44
C ARG A 390 37.37 -23.50 -13.13
N LEU A 391 36.74 -22.86 -12.14
CA LEU A 391 37.33 -22.62 -10.82
C LEU A 391 37.32 -23.89 -9.97
N LEU A 392 36.42 -24.84 -10.24
CA LEU A 392 36.34 -26.14 -9.56
C LEU A 392 37.56 -27.02 -9.87
N LYS A 393 38.30 -26.75 -10.95
CA LYS A 393 39.49 -27.54 -11.33
C LYS A 393 40.78 -27.06 -10.66
N ARG A 394 40.73 -26.01 -9.83
CA ARG A 394 41.92 -25.42 -9.17
C ARG A 394 42.33 -26.26 -7.97
N PRO A 395 43.63 -26.44 -7.67
CA PRO A 395 44.09 -27.33 -6.59
C PRO A 395 43.58 -26.92 -5.21
N ASN A 396 43.46 -25.62 -4.92
CA ASN A 396 42.87 -25.11 -3.67
C ASN A 396 41.66 -24.21 -3.98
N ILE A 397 40.46 -24.72 -3.71
CA ILE A 397 39.19 -24.06 -4.04
C ILE A 397 38.65 -23.17 -2.91
N PHE A 398 39.07 -23.41 -1.66
CA PHE A 398 38.55 -22.75 -0.46
C PHE A 398 38.54 -21.21 -0.50
N PRO A 399 39.65 -20.51 -0.83
CA PRO A 399 39.65 -19.04 -0.84
C PRO A 399 38.73 -18.46 -1.92
N TYR A 400 38.50 -19.19 -3.02
CA TYR A 400 37.58 -18.76 -4.08
C TYR A 400 36.13 -18.88 -3.66
N ILE A 401 35.78 -19.97 -2.96
CA ILE A 401 34.45 -20.16 -2.37
C ILE A 401 34.19 -19.08 -1.33
N LEU A 402 35.14 -18.82 -0.43
CA LEU A 402 35.00 -17.80 0.61
C LEU A 402 34.82 -16.40 0.00
N LYS A 403 35.64 -16.04 -1.00
CA LYS A 403 35.49 -14.78 -1.74
C LYS A 403 34.14 -14.67 -2.44
N PHE A 404 33.63 -15.77 -3.00
CA PHE A 404 32.34 -15.77 -3.67
C PHE A 404 31.20 -15.51 -2.69
N ILE A 405 31.13 -16.28 -1.60
CA ILE A 405 30.10 -16.14 -0.57
C ILE A 405 30.17 -14.74 0.04
N SER A 406 31.36 -14.22 0.35
CA SER A 406 31.49 -12.89 0.95
C SER A 406 31.01 -11.77 0.02
N VAL A 407 31.37 -11.80 -1.26
CA VAL A 407 30.90 -10.81 -2.25
C VAL A 407 29.39 -10.87 -2.42
N MET A 408 28.82 -12.09 -2.50
CA MET A 408 27.38 -12.28 -2.60
C MET A 408 26.65 -11.76 -1.36
N PHE A 409 27.15 -12.11 -0.17
CA PHE A 409 26.62 -11.67 1.12
C PHE A 409 26.63 -10.15 1.24
N ILE A 410 27.76 -9.49 0.95
CA ILE A 410 27.90 -8.02 0.99
C ILE A 410 26.97 -7.35 -0.03
N ARG A 411 26.81 -7.91 -1.22
CA ARG A 411 25.91 -7.34 -2.23
C ARG A 411 24.45 -7.42 -1.79
N MET A 412 24.03 -8.57 -1.28
CA MET A 412 22.64 -8.81 -0.89
C MET A 412 22.26 -8.07 0.40
N ILE A 413 23.18 -7.95 1.36
CA ILE A 413 22.95 -7.17 2.59
C ILE A 413 22.85 -5.67 2.27
N ALA A 414 23.69 -5.14 1.36
CA ALA A 414 23.65 -3.74 0.98
C ALA A 414 22.29 -3.35 0.37
N ILE A 415 21.73 -4.20 -0.50
CA ILE A 415 20.40 -3.99 -1.09
C ILE A 415 19.30 -4.07 -0.03
N GLN A 416 19.36 -5.05 0.87
CA GLN A 416 18.35 -5.17 1.94
C GLN A 416 18.39 -4.00 2.92
N VAL A 417 19.57 -3.52 3.30
CA VAL A 417 19.72 -2.35 4.16
C VAL A 417 19.19 -1.10 3.46
N LEU A 418 19.47 -0.92 2.17
CA LEU A 418 18.94 0.20 1.39
C LEU A 418 17.40 0.17 1.35
N VAL A 419 16.81 -0.96 0.94
CA VAL A 419 15.35 -1.12 0.85
C VAL A 419 14.69 -0.97 2.22
N GLY A 420 15.25 -1.59 3.25
CA GLY A 420 14.77 -1.44 4.63
C GLY A 420 14.83 0.00 5.11
N SER A 421 15.91 0.73 4.81
CA SER A 421 16.04 2.15 5.17
C SER A 421 15.02 3.03 4.43
N LEU A 422 14.76 2.76 3.16
CA LEU A 422 13.74 3.47 2.39
C LEU A 422 12.33 3.21 2.94
N LEU A 423 12.06 2.00 3.44
CA LEU A 423 10.78 1.67 4.08
C LEU A 423 10.51 2.54 5.32
N PHE A 424 11.52 2.82 6.15
CA PHE A 424 11.36 3.70 7.32
C PHE A 424 11.05 5.16 6.96
N LEU A 425 11.29 5.58 5.71
CA LEU A 425 10.89 6.89 5.20
C LEU A 425 9.46 6.90 4.66
N LEU A 426 8.84 5.75 4.41
CA LEU A 426 7.52 5.67 3.78
C LEU A 426 6.43 6.51 4.49
N PRO A 427 6.35 6.56 5.85
CA PRO A 427 5.41 7.44 6.56
C PRO A 427 5.55 8.93 6.31
N THR A 428 6.69 9.38 5.79
CA THR A 428 6.90 10.80 5.51
C THR A 428 6.30 11.23 4.17
N PHE A 429 5.98 10.29 3.28
CA PHE A 429 5.51 10.58 1.93
C PHE A 429 3.99 10.68 1.81
N GLY A 430 3.24 10.32 2.86
CA GLY A 430 1.79 10.44 2.85
C GLY A 430 1.15 9.84 4.08
N SER A 431 -0.16 10.05 4.16
CA SER A 431 -1.05 9.46 5.15
C SER A 431 -2.32 8.95 4.43
N GLY A 432 -3.22 8.31 5.17
CA GLY A 432 -4.46 7.82 4.58
C GLY A 432 -5.23 6.87 5.48
N PRO A 433 -6.49 6.58 5.13
CA PRO A 433 -7.42 5.84 5.99
C PRO A 433 -7.00 4.39 6.26
N LEU A 434 -6.22 3.78 5.35
CA LEU A 434 -5.68 2.43 5.50
C LEU A 434 -4.16 2.43 5.77
N PHE A 435 -3.56 3.60 6.00
CA PHE A 435 -2.11 3.74 6.11
C PHE A 435 -1.54 2.95 7.29
N GLN A 436 -2.26 2.93 8.42
CA GLN A 436 -1.88 2.16 9.61
C GLN A 436 -1.72 0.66 9.30
N GLU A 437 -2.69 0.08 8.60
CA GLU A 437 -2.67 -1.36 8.28
C GLU A 437 -1.61 -1.71 7.22
N PHE A 438 -1.48 -0.91 6.16
CA PHE A 438 -0.57 -1.20 5.05
C PHE A 438 0.89 -0.83 5.32
N VAL A 439 1.13 0.18 6.15
CA VAL A 439 2.47 0.72 6.36
C VAL A 439 2.95 0.47 7.79
N GLN A 440 2.16 0.82 8.82
CA GLN A 440 2.64 0.67 10.19
C GLN A 440 2.79 -0.79 10.62
N GLY A 441 1.86 -1.69 10.25
CA GLY A 441 2.00 -3.12 10.54
C GLY A 441 3.33 -3.72 10.03
N PRO A 442 3.66 -3.63 8.73
CA PRO A 442 4.96 -4.04 8.22
C PRO A 442 6.15 -3.29 8.85
N MET A 443 5.99 -2.02 9.21
CA MET A 443 7.04 -1.27 9.90
C MET A 443 7.31 -1.76 11.31
N ASP A 444 6.28 -2.14 12.07
CA ASP A 444 6.42 -2.69 13.42
C ASP A 444 7.10 -4.06 13.37
N ASN A 445 6.72 -4.89 12.39
CA ASN A 445 7.45 -6.12 12.07
C ASN A 445 8.92 -5.81 11.79
N CYS A 446 9.21 -4.79 10.98
CA CYS A 446 10.58 -4.36 10.73
C CYS A 446 11.32 -3.87 11.97
N ARG A 447 10.69 -3.12 12.86
CA ARG A 447 11.32 -2.69 14.12
C ARG A 447 11.75 -3.90 14.96
N ASN A 448 10.95 -4.97 14.95
CA ASN A 448 11.20 -6.17 15.75
C ASN A 448 12.14 -7.18 15.09
N SER A 449 12.09 -7.35 13.76
CA SER A 449 12.75 -8.46 13.05
C SER A 449 13.77 -8.05 11.97
N TRP A 450 14.08 -6.75 11.78
CA TRP A 450 15.01 -6.30 10.72
C TRP A 450 16.37 -7.00 10.74
N TRP A 451 16.90 -7.34 11.91
CA TRP A 451 18.22 -7.97 12.07
C TRP A 451 18.27 -9.37 11.44
N MET A 452 17.13 -10.07 11.33
CA MET A 452 17.05 -11.40 10.70
C MET A 452 17.32 -11.34 9.19
N ASN A 453 16.98 -10.22 8.54
CA ASN A 453 17.30 -9.98 7.13
C ASN A 453 18.82 -9.90 6.89
N LEU A 454 19.58 -9.39 7.86
CA LEU A 454 21.05 -9.33 7.78
C LEU A 454 21.69 -10.72 7.86
N LEU A 455 21.04 -11.63 8.57
CA LEU A 455 21.50 -13.01 8.76
C LEU A 455 20.94 -13.98 7.72
N PHE A 456 20.03 -13.55 6.85
CA PHE A 456 19.34 -14.40 5.87
C PHE A 456 18.56 -15.56 6.52
N ILE A 457 17.91 -15.29 7.64
CA ILE A 457 17.11 -16.28 8.41
C ILE A 457 15.63 -15.86 8.58
N GLN A 458 15.22 -14.75 7.96
CA GLN A 458 13.86 -14.23 8.05
C GLN A 458 12.81 -15.20 7.50
N ASN A 459 13.20 -16.15 6.64
CA ASN A 459 12.29 -17.17 6.08
C ASN A 459 11.88 -18.26 7.09
N PHE A 460 12.41 -18.25 8.32
CA PHE A 460 11.93 -19.10 9.42
C PHE A 460 10.80 -18.46 10.24
N LEU A 461 10.50 -17.18 10.00
CA LEU A 461 9.34 -16.51 10.60
C LEU A 461 8.06 -16.78 9.82
N GLY A 462 6.91 -16.62 10.50
CA GLY A 462 5.62 -16.61 9.83
C GLY A 462 5.50 -15.45 8.84
N PRO A 463 4.65 -15.55 7.79
CA PRO A 463 4.54 -14.54 6.75
C PRO A 463 4.14 -13.15 7.27
N TYR A 464 3.48 -13.09 8.43
CA TYR A 464 3.02 -11.86 9.08
C TYR A 464 4.05 -11.23 10.03
N ASP A 465 5.17 -11.90 10.32
CA ASP A 465 6.22 -11.38 11.23
C ASP A 465 7.49 -10.93 10.49
N ILE A 466 7.57 -11.22 9.19
CA ILE A 466 8.71 -10.88 8.34
C ILE A 466 8.69 -9.38 8.04
N CYS A 467 9.78 -8.68 8.36
CA CYS A 467 9.99 -7.27 8.04
C CYS A 467 9.80 -6.94 6.55
N LEU A 468 10.51 -7.65 5.66
CA LEU A 468 10.42 -7.46 4.22
C LEU A 468 9.99 -8.78 3.59
N TYR A 469 8.68 -8.99 3.46
CA TYR A 469 8.11 -10.26 3.01
C TYR A 469 8.82 -10.80 1.76
N GLN A 470 8.95 -9.99 0.71
CA GLN A 470 9.60 -10.35 -0.56
C GLN A 470 11.06 -10.80 -0.45
N THR A 471 11.76 -10.54 0.66
CA THR A 471 13.17 -10.94 0.83
C THR A 471 13.34 -12.40 1.24
N TRP A 472 12.26 -13.14 1.49
CA TRP A 472 12.32 -14.58 1.76
C TRP A 472 13.12 -15.35 0.68
N ILE A 473 12.98 -14.94 -0.59
CA ILE A 473 13.71 -15.55 -1.71
C ILE A 473 15.22 -15.34 -1.60
N LEU A 474 15.65 -14.18 -1.08
CA LEU A 474 17.06 -13.87 -0.86
C LEU A 474 17.65 -14.72 0.26
N ALA A 475 16.88 -14.96 1.33
CA ALA A 475 17.26 -15.85 2.42
C ALA A 475 17.47 -17.28 1.92
N THR A 476 16.48 -17.84 1.24
CA THR A 476 16.55 -19.18 0.65
C THR A 476 17.71 -19.31 -0.33
N MET A 477 17.92 -18.30 -1.18
CA MET A 477 19.02 -18.30 -2.15
C MET A 477 20.40 -18.33 -1.44
N MET A 478 20.60 -17.52 -0.40
CA MET A 478 21.84 -17.54 0.39
C MET A 478 22.08 -18.91 1.03
N GLN A 479 21.05 -19.49 1.64
CA GLN A 479 21.11 -20.80 2.29
C GLN A 479 21.48 -21.91 1.29
N ILE A 480 20.81 -21.96 0.12
CA ILE A 480 21.11 -22.93 -0.94
C ILE A 480 22.53 -22.74 -1.47
N PHE A 481 23.01 -21.51 -1.63
CA PHE A 481 24.39 -21.27 -2.08
C PHE A 481 25.43 -21.72 -1.06
N ILE A 482 25.19 -21.53 0.24
CA ILE A 482 26.09 -22.03 1.30
C ILE A 482 26.15 -23.57 1.26
N ILE A 483 25.01 -24.24 1.12
CA ILE A 483 24.95 -25.70 0.99
C ILE A 483 25.67 -26.16 -0.28
N THR A 484 25.41 -25.50 -1.41
CA THR A 484 26.05 -25.81 -2.71
C THR A 484 27.57 -25.64 -2.61
N ALA A 485 28.05 -24.59 -1.96
CA ALA A 485 29.47 -24.36 -1.72
C ALA A 485 30.10 -25.45 -0.85
N ALA A 486 29.40 -25.94 0.16
CA ALA A 486 29.85 -27.06 0.98
C ALA A 486 29.93 -28.36 0.16
N ILE A 487 28.93 -28.66 -0.66
CA ILE A 487 28.93 -29.84 -1.57
C ILE A 487 30.10 -29.75 -2.54
N VAL A 488 30.30 -28.59 -3.17
CA VAL A 488 31.40 -28.35 -4.10
C VAL A 488 32.76 -28.54 -3.42
N TYR A 489 32.92 -28.06 -2.18
CA TYR A 489 34.15 -28.26 -1.41
C TYR A 489 34.39 -29.74 -1.09
N LEU A 490 33.33 -30.49 -0.74
CA LEU A 490 33.41 -31.93 -0.47
C LEU A 490 33.72 -32.74 -1.73
N MET A 491 33.17 -32.38 -2.88
CA MET A 491 33.45 -33.05 -4.16
C MET A 491 34.86 -32.79 -4.70
N HIS A 492 35.46 -31.66 -4.32
CA HIS A 492 36.82 -31.28 -4.71
C HIS A 492 37.89 -32.04 -3.92
N ARG A 493 37.54 -32.52 -2.71
CA ARG A 493 38.41 -33.34 -1.87
C ARG A 493 38.33 -34.80 -2.29
#